data_AF-A0A1H7TQ24-F1
#
_entry.id   AF-A0A1H7TQ24-F1
#
_cell.length_a   1.000
_cell.length_b   1.000
_cell.length_c   1.000
_cell.angle_alpha   90.00
_cell.angle_beta   90.00
_cell.angle_gamma   90.00
#
_symmetry.space_group_name_H-M   'P 1'
#
loop_
_entity.id
_entity.type
_entity.pdbx_description
1 polymer ?
#
loop_
_entity_poly.entity_id
_entity_poly.type
_entity_poly.pdbx_seq_one_letter_code
_entity_poly.pdbx_strand_id
1 'polypeptide(L)'
;MSDASAADSVNPQVDADFRVPWPAVAALAVISVLFGVWSITGAVLTRLPELLVPSAIGLPFGIPALRLFPLGETTITNWLVDCAAALVMLAVVWMRLVNSARRHPGGGVGRAFSAGLGATVIGVLAGNLIRTVYLSFVLQEGPGAYLASLVGGALVSVLWGAIVGLFVGAANALARRISRDAAAPESGNDLPAENESSIAETVTAQP
;
A
#
# COMPACT_ATOMS: atom_id res chain seq x y z
N MET A 1 40.39 -19.46 26.46
CA MET A 1 40.60 -18.10 25.89
C MET A 1 40.39 -18.22 24.40
N SER A 2 39.43 -17.57 23.76
CA SER A 2 38.22 -16.87 24.20
C SER A 2 37.35 -16.81 22.94
N ASP A 3 36.07 -17.04 23.11
CA ASP A 3 35.05 -17.14 22.07
C ASP A 3 34.95 -15.84 21.24
N ALA A 4 35.34 -15.88 19.97
CA ALA A 4 35.27 -14.72 19.07
C ALA A 4 34.76 -15.07 17.67
N SER A 5 33.95 -16.14 17.53
CA SER A 5 33.43 -16.59 16.23
C SER A 5 31.90 -16.76 16.19
N ALA A 6 31.18 -16.35 17.23
CA ALA A 6 29.74 -16.64 17.38
C ALA A 6 28.84 -15.39 17.49
N ALA A 7 29.35 -14.20 17.16
CA ALA A 7 28.53 -13.01 17.03
C ALA A 7 28.38 -12.65 15.56
N ASP A 8 27.14 -12.39 15.14
CA ASP A 8 26.80 -11.71 13.90
C ASP A 8 26.70 -12.50 12.59
N SER A 9 26.17 -13.73 12.65
CA SER A 9 25.26 -14.14 11.56
C SER A 9 23.90 -13.45 11.74
N VAL A 10 23.87 -12.12 11.62
CA VAL A 10 22.62 -11.37 11.43
C VAL A 10 21.93 -12.00 10.23
N ASN A 11 20.83 -12.69 10.48
CA ASN A 11 20.11 -13.45 9.47
C ASN A 11 19.62 -12.48 8.38
N PRO A 12 20.25 -12.42 7.19
CA PRO A 12 19.90 -11.44 6.15
C PRO A 12 18.48 -11.66 5.62
N GLN A 13 17.86 -12.79 5.99
CA GLN A 13 16.50 -13.16 5.64
C GLN A 13 15.46 -12.45 6.52
N VAL A 14 15.77 -12.12 7.77
CA VAL A 14 14.88 -11.35 8.67
C VAL A 14 14.86 -9.87 8.27
N ASP A 15 16.00 -9.33 7.81
CA ASP A 15 16.07 -7.95 7.32
C ASP A 15 15.46 -7.75 5.93
N ALA A 16 15.37 -8.82 5.13
CA ALA A 16 14.67 -8.80 3.85
C ALA A 16 13.14 -8.70 4.02
N ASP A 17 12.59 -9.27 5.10
CA ASP A 17 11.15 -9.23 5.40
C ASP A 17 10.66 -7.81 5.77
N PHE A 18 11.53 -6.96 6.30
CA PHE A 18 11.20 -5.55 6.57
C PHE A 18 11.27 -4.62 5.35
N ARG A 19 11.83 -5.08 4.21
CA ARG A 19 11.82 -4.33 2.94
C ARG A 19 10.52 -4.49 2.15
N VAL A 20 9.57 -5.24 2.68
CA VAL A 20 8.28 -5.47 2.07
C VAL A 20 7.39 -4.24 2.34
N PRO A 21 6.65 -3.71 1.34
CA PRO A 21 5.83 -2.49 1.46
C PRO A 21 4.55 -2.72 2.28
N TRP A 22 4.70 -3.33 3.46
CA TRP A 22 3.65 -3.61 4.43
C TRP A 22 2.87 -2.36 4.87
N PRO A 23 3.45 -1.14 5.00
CA PRO A 23 2.69 0.01 5.49
C PRO A 23 1.62 0.45 4.49
N ALA A 24 1.90 0.32 3.19
CA ALA A 24 0.96 0.67 2.13
C ALA A 24 -0.22 -0.32 2.08
N VAL A 25 0.07 -1.61 2.22
CA VAL A 25 -0.97 -2.65 2.25
C VAL A 25 -1.77 -2.61 3.55
N ALA A 26 -1.11 -2.34 4.68
CA ALA A 26 -1.78 -2.12 5.97
C ALA A 26 -2.70 -0.90 5.93
N ALA A 27 -2.25 0.23 5.36
CA ALA A 27 -3.09 1.41 5.17
C ALA A 27 -4.32 1.08 4.31
N LEU A 28 -4.14 0.37 3.19
CA LEU A 28 -5.26 -0.04 2.35
C LEU A 28 -6.21 -1.00 3.08
N ALA A 29 -5.69 -1.95 3.85
CA ALA A 29 -6.50 -2.87 4.65
C ALA A 29 -7.31 -2.12 5.70
N VAL A 30 -6.70 -1.16 6.42
CA VAL A 30 -7.41 -0.31 7.39
C VAL A 30 -8.50 0.50 6.70
N ILE A 31 -8.21 1.13 5.55
CA ILE A 31 -9.23 1.89 4.81
C ILE A 31 -10.37 0.96 4.36
N SER A 32 -10.06 -0.24 3.89
CA SER A 32 -11.06 -1.25 3.50
C SER A 32 -11.94 -1.72 4.67
N VAL A 33 -11.35 -1.90 5.85
CA VAL A 33 -12.08 -2.22 7.09
C VAL A 33 -12.97 -1.04 7.50
N LEU A 34 -12.46 0.20 7.47
CA LEU A 34 -13.25 1.40 7.80
C LEU A 34 -14.43 1.59 6.84
N PHE A 35 -14.26 1.30 5.55
CA PHE A 35 -15.35 1.28 4.56
C PHE A 35 -16.40 0.20 4.87
N GLY A 36 -16.00 -0.86 5.56
CA GLY A 36 -16.86 -1.91 6.08
C GLY A 36 -17.70 -1.52 7.29
N VAL A 37 -17.37 -0.42 7.99
CA VAL A 37 -18.08 0.01 9.19
C VAL A 37 -19.28 0.88 8.81
N TRP A 38 -20.49 0.35 9.03
CA TRP A 38 -21.75 1.03 8.69
C TRP A 38 -21.87 2.44 9.29
N SER A 39 -21.44 2.63 10.53
CA SER A 39 -21.53 3.95 11.19
C SER A 39 -20.71 5.03 10.48
N ILE A 40 -19.59 4.65 9.86
CA ILE A 40 -18.71 5.58 9.14
C ILE A 40 -19.26 5.81 7.74
N THR A 41 -19.50 4.73 6.99
CA THR A 41 -20.00 4.82 5.61
C THR A 41 -21.38 5.45 5.57
N GLY A 42 -22.27 5.09 6.49
CA GLY A 42 -23.60 5.69 6.63
C GLY A 42 -23.54 7.18 6.94
N ALA A 43 -22.69 7.63 7.88
CA ALA A 43 -22.54 9.06 8.17
C ALA A 43 -22.03 9.87 6.97
N VAL A 44 -21.12 9.30 6.17
CA VAL A 44 -20.63 9.93 4.94
C VAL A 44 -21.74 10.00 3.89
N LEU A 45 -22.48 8.92 3.66
CA LEU A 45 -23.58 8.88 2.69
C LEU A 45 -24.73 9.81 3.08
N THR A 46 -24.99 10.01 4.38
CA THR A 46 -25.96 11.00 4.87
C THR A 46 -25.54 12.43 4.54
N ARG A 47 -24.23 12.74 4.54
CA ARG A 47 -23.72 14.08 4.23
C ARG A 47 -23.53 14.32 2.74
N LEU A 48 -23.24 13.27 1.99
CA LEU A 48 -22.97 13.30 0.56
C LEU A 48 -23.85 12.26 -0.14
N PRO A 49 -25.17 12.51 -0.28
CA PRO A 49 -26.08 11.55 -0.88
C PRO A 49 -25.79 11.30 -2.37
N GLU A 50 -25.11 12.23 -3.04
CA GLU A 50 -24.64 12.06 -4.42
C GLU A 50 -23.72 10.85 -4.61
N LEU A 51 -23.05 10.41 -3.54
CA LEU A 51 -22.26 9.19 -3.54
C LEU A 51 -23.09 7.92 -3.74
N LEU A 52 -24.41 7.97 -3.57
CA LEU A 52 -25.32 6.86 -3.87
C LEU A 52 -25.67 6.75 -5.35
N VAL A 53 -25.39 7.78 -6.17
CA VAL A 53 -25.74 7.78 -7.59
C VAL A 53 -25.17 6.57 -8.35
N PRO A 54 -23.88 6.18 -8.18
CA PRO A 54 -23.35 4.97 -8.79
C PRO A 54 -24.12 3.71 -8.37
N SER A 55 -24.43 3.57 -7.07
CA SER A 55 -25.20 2.43 -6.56
C SER A 55 -26.61 2.38 -7.13
N ALA A 56 -27.24 3.55 -7.35
CA ALA A 56 -28.60 3.65 -7.90
C ALA A 56 -28.69 3.16 -9.36
N ILE A 57 -27.57 3.20 -10.10
CA ILE A 57 -27.47 2.67 -11.46
C ILE A 57 -26.77 1.30 -11.53
N GLY A 58 -26.65 0.60 -10.39
CA GLY A 58 -26.08 -0.76 -10.33
C GLY A 58 -24.55 -0.83 -10.34
N LEU A 59 -23.85 0.31 -10.25
CA LEU A 59 -22.39 0.35 -10.21
C LEU A 59 -21.85 0.17 -8.79
N PRO A 60 -20.68 -0.47 -8.63
CA PRO A 60 -20.06 -0.63 -7.32
C PRO A 60 -19.66 0.72 -6.74
N PHE A 61 -20.08 0.96 -5.49
CA PHE A 61 -19.68 2.12 -4.72
C PHE A 61 -18.40 1.86 -3.92
N GLY A 62 -17.43 2.77 -4.06
CA GLY A 62 -16.23 2.82 -3.23
C GLY A 62 -15.21 1.72 -3.52
N ILE A 63 -14.43 1.39 -2.49
CA ILE A 63 -13.51 0.25 -2.50
C ILE A 63 -14.20 -1.01 -1.96
N PRO A 64 -13.76 -2.22 -2.36
CA PRO A 64 -14.21 -3.46 -1.73
C PRO A 64 -14.01 -3.41 -0.22
N ALA A 65 -15.09 -3.63 0.53
CA ALA A 65 -15.09 -3.52 1.98
C ALA A 65 -14.75 -4.87 2.63
N LEU A 66 -13.75 -4.87 3.52
CA LEU A 66 -13.41 -6.05 4.29
C LEU A 66 -14.25 -6.07 5.58
N ARG A 67 -15.30 -6.89 5.60
CA ARG A 67 -16.25 -6.99 6.73
C ARG A 67 -16.10 -8.34 7.43
N LEU A 68 -15.97 -8.33 8.75
CA LEU A 68 -15.91 -9.54 9.58
C LEU A 68 -17.28 -10.22 9.72
N PHE A 69 -18.37 -9.45 9.65
CA PHE A 69 -19.74 -9.95 9.79
C PHE A 69 -20.64 -9.35 8.70
N PRO A 70 -21.64 -10.10 8.20
CA PRO A 70 -22.66 -9.56 7.32
C PRO A 70 -23.46 -8.48 8.06
N LEU A 71 -23.77 -7.38 7.38
CA LEU A 71 -24.52 -6.26 7.95
C LEU A 71 -25.97 -6.29 7.47
N GLY A 72 -26.94 -6.28 8.39
CA GLY A 72 -28.38 -6.20 8.07
C GLY A 72 -28.86 -7.36 7.20
N GLU A 73 -29.57 -7.04 6.11
CA GLU A 73 -30.15 -8.01 5.14
C GLU A 73 -29.16 -8.48 4.07
N THR A 74 -27.85 -8.20 4.23
CA THR A 74 -26.86 -8.63 3.23
C THR A 74 -26.82 -10.16 3.17
N THR A 75 -27.12 -10.73 2.00
CA THR A 75 -27.03 -12.17 1.79
C THR A 75 -25.60 -12.66 2.02
N ILE A 76 -25.45 -13.88 2.54
CA ILE A 76 -24.14 -14.51 2.79
C ILE A 76 -23.27 -14.49 1.51
N THR A 77 -23.89 -14.69 0.34
CA THR A 77 -23.22 -14.64 -0.95
C THR A 77 -22.66 -13.24 -1.26
N ASN A 78 -23.44 -12.18 -1.06
CA ASN A 78 -22.96 -10.80 -1.26
C ASN A 78 -21.79 -10.47 -0.32
N TRP A 79 -21.87 -10.92 0.95
CA TRP A 79 -20.80 -10.75 1.91
C TRP A 79 -19.52 -11.50 1.49
N LEU A 80 -19.63 -12.76 1.05
CA LEU A 80 -18.48 -13.55 0.56
C LEU A 80 -17.83 -12.91 -0.67
N VAL A 81 -18.63 -12.37 -1.59
CA VAL A 81 -18.13 -11.67 -2.79
C VAL A 81 -17.37 -10.41 -2.40
N ASP A 82 -17.88 -9.61 -1.45
CA ASP A 82 -17.18 -8.42 -0.95
C ASP A 82 -15.85 -8.80 -0.27
N CYS A 83 -15.82 -9.88 0.53
CA CYS A 83 -14.59 -10.40 1.13
C CYS A 83 -13.59 -10.87 0.05
N ALA A 84 -14.04 -11.64 -0.94
CA ALA A 84 -13.19 -12.13 -2.03
C ALA A 84 -12.63 -10.96 -2.85
N ALA A 85 -13.46 -9.97 -3.20
CA ALA A 85 -13.05 -8.76 -3.90
C ALA A 85 -11.99 -7.96 -3.11
N ALA A 86 -12.16 -7.84 -1.79
CA ALA A 86 -11.20 -7.17 -0.92
C ALA A 86 -9.87 -7.94 -0.83
N LEU A 87 -9.91 -9.27 -0.72
CA LEU A 87 -8.71 -10.11 -0.74
C LEU A 87 -7.96 -10.01 -2.07
N VAL A 88 -8.66 -10.03 -3.20
CA VAL A 88 -8.06 -9.85 -4.54
C VAL A 88 -7.44 -8.46 -4.66
N MET A 89 -8.13 -7.41 -4.22
CA MET A 89 -7.57 -6.05 -4.19
C MET A 89 -6.25 -6.01 -3.41
N LEU A 90 -6.23 -6.55 -2.18
CA LEU A 90 -5.03 -6.58 -1.33
C LEU A 90 -3.90 -7.40 -1.98
N ALA A 91 -4.21 -8.57 -2.55
CA ALA A 91 -3.24 -9.43 -3.22
C ALA A 91 -2.62 -8.73 -4.44
N VAL A 92 -3.43 -8.08 -5.27
CA VAL A 92 -2.96 -7.34 -6.46
C VAL A 92 -2.04 -6.19 -6.05
N VAL A 93 -2.43 -5.42 -5.03
CA VAL A 93 -1.63 -4.29 -4.52
C VAL A 93 -0.30 -4.79 -3.98
N TRP A 94 -0.33 -5.85 -3.16
CA TRP A 94 0.86 -6.49 -2.61
C TRP A 94 1.81 -6.95 -3.71
N MET A 95 1.34 -7.76 -4.66
CA MET A 95 2.15 -8.27 -5.76
C MET A 95 2.78 -7.13 -6.57
N ARG A 96 1.99 -6.08 -6.85
CA ARG A 96 2.47 -4.95 -7.65
C ARG A 96 3.53 -4.13 -6.92
N LEU A 97 3.35 -3.91 -5.62
CA LEU A 97 4.32 -3.17 -4.80
C LEU A 97 5.60 -3.97 -4.59
N VAL A 98 5.52 -5.29 -4.34
CA VAL A 98 6.68 -6.17 -4.26
C VAL A 98 7.46 -6.17 -5.58
N ASN A 99 6.77 -6.31 -6.72
CA ASN A 99 7.40 -6.27 -8.03
C ASN A 99 8.04 -4.89 -8.32
N SER A 100 7.38 -3.80 -7.91
CA SER A 100 7.93 -2.44 -8.04
C SER A 100 9.20 -2.25 -7.22
N ALA A 101 9.20 -2.72 -5.97
CA ALA A 101 10.36 -2.67 -5.08
C ALA A 101 11.54 -3.49 -5.64
N ARG A 102 11.27 -4.67 -6.21
CA ARG A 102 12.29 -5.53 -6.84
C ARG A 102 12.90 -4.90 -8.09
N ARG A 103 12.09 -4.29 -8.95
CA ARG A 103 12.58 -3.68 -10.20
C ARG A 103 13.35 -2.38 -9.95
N HIS A 104 13.03 -1.66 -8.87
CA HIS A 104 13.57 -0.32 -8.64
C HIS A 104 14.03 -0.12 -7.18
N PRO A 105 15.06 -0.86 -6.74
CA PRO A 105 15.55 -0.82 -5.37
C PRO A 105 16.12 0.56 -4.97
N GLY A 106 16.57 1.39 -5.92
CA GLY A 106 17.05 2.77 -5.66
C GLY A 106 16.00 3.89 -5.81
N GLY A 107 14.73 3.56 -6.06
CA GLY A 107 13.70 4.57 -6.39
C GLY A 107 13.49 5.67 -5.34
N GLY A 108 13.36 6.93 -5.79
CA GLY A 108 13.01 8.11 -5.00
C GLY A 108 11.66 8.04 -4.26
N VAL A 109 11.45 8.94 -3.29
CA VAL A 109 10.20 9.08 -2.53
C VAL A 109 8.99 9.29 -3.46
N GLY A 110 9.13 10.13 -4.50
CA GLY A 110 8.07 10.34 -5.50
C GLY A 110 7.72 9.08 -6.31
N ARG A 111 8.67 8.16 -6.48
CA ARG A 111 8.41 6.88 -7.16
C ARG A 111 7.72 5.88 -6.25
N ALA A 112 8.02 5.90 -4.94
CA ALA A 112 7.27 5.12 -3.96
C ALA A 112 5.81 5.59 -3.87
N PHE A 113 5.58 6.91 -3.95
CA PHE A 113 4.24 7.48 -4.03
C PHE A 113 3.47 6.98 -5.27
N SER A 114 4.04 7.15 -6.47
CA SER A 114 3.36 6.75 -7.71
C SER A 114 3.17 5.22 -7.82
N ALA A 115 4.09 4.44 -7.26
CA ALA A 115 3.93 2.98 -7.14
C ALA A 115 2.76 2.61 -6.22
N GLY A 116 2.61 3.28 -5.07
CA GLY A 116 1.48 3.10 -4.14
C GLY A 116 0.15 3.48 -4.78
N LEU A 117 0.09 4.65 -5.42
CA LEU A 117 -1.09 5.13 -6.12
C LEU A 117 -1.49 4.19 -7.26
N GLY A 118 -0.55 3.85 -8.15
CA GLY A 118 -0.83 2.97 -9.29
C GLY A 118 -1.19 1.54 -8.89
N ALA A 119 -0.58 1.02 -7.82
CA ALA A 119 -0.97 -0.28 -7.27
C ALA A 119 -2.40 -0.24 -6.73
N THR A 120 -2.76 0.82 -5.98
CA THR A 120 -4.08 0.97 -5.38
C THR A 120 -5.18 1.08 -6.44
N VAL A 121 -4.99 1.92 -7.46
CA VAL A 121 -5.94 2.05 -8.58
C VAL A 121 -6.24 0.68 -9.21
N ILE A 122 -5.21 -0.12 -9.42
CA ILE A 122 -5.37 -1.40 -10.12
C ILE A 122 -5.92 -2.49 -9.20
N GLY A 123 -5.58 -2.46 -7.91
CA GLY A 123 -6.22 -3.31 -6.91
C GLY A 123 -7.71 -3.03 -6.77
N VAL A 124 -8.09 -1.76 -6.64
CA VAL A 124 -9.51 -1.35 -6.52
C VAL A 124 -10.27 -1.74 -7.78
N LEU A 125 -9.70 -1.49 -8.96
CA LEU A 125 -10.28 -1.92 -10.22
C LEU A 125 -10.50 -3.44 -10.26
N ALA A 126 -9.49 -4.24 -9.91
CA ALA A 126 -9.59 -5.70 -9.91
C ALA A 126 -10.67 -6.21 -8.95
N GLY A 127 -10.71 -5.68 -7.72
CA GLY A 127 -11.73 -6.06 -6.74
C GLY A 127 -13.14 -5.64 -7.15
N ASN A 128 -13.32 -4.42 -7.66
CA ASN A 128 -14.63 -3.95 -8.10
C ASN A 128 -15.11 -4.63 -9.39
N LEU A 129 -14.23 -5.07 -10.28
CA LEU A 129 -14.62 -5.90 -11.43
C LEU A 129 -15.29 -7.20 -10.99
N ILE A 130 -14.79 -7.85 -9.93
CA ILE A 130 -15.44 -9.05 -9.36
C ILE A 130 -16.85 -8.71 -8.89
N ARG A 131 -17.01 -7.57 -8.19
CA ARG A 131 -18.33 -7.11 -7.71
C ARG A 131 -19.27 -6.80 -8.88
N THR A 132 -18.81 -6.10 -9.91
CA THR A 132 -19.60 -5.79 -11.10
C THR A 132 -20.03 -7.05 -11.83
N VAL A 133 -19.12 -7.99 -12.09
CA VAL A 133 -19.44 -9.25 -12.77
C VAL A 133 -20.49 -10.03 -11.97
N TYR A 134 -20.31 -10.15 -10.66
CA TYR A 134 -21.29 -10.80 -9.79
C TYR A 134 -22.65 -10.09 -9.81
N LEU A 135 -22.69 -8.77 -9.67
CA LEU A 135 -23.91 -7.97 -9.71
C LEU A 135 -24.65 -8.12 -11.04
N SER A 136 -23.94 -8.13 -12.17
CA SER A 136 -24.56 -8.33 -13.48
C SER A 136 -25.25 -9.68 -13.64
N PHE A 137 -24.71 -10.74 -13.03
CA PHE A 137 -25.38 -12.05 -13.00
C PHE A 137 -26.59 -12.06 -12.07
N VAL A 138 -26.51 -11.40 -10.91
CA VAL A 138 -27.62 -11.28 -9.96
C VAL A 138 -28.78 -10.48 -10.55
N LEU A 139 -28.47 -9.39 -11.27
CA LEU A 139 -29.45 -8.51 -11.90
C LEU A 139 -29.96 -9.03 -13.27
N GLN A 140 -29.44 -10.16 -13.75
CA GLN A 140 -29.74 -10.73 -15.06
C GLN A 140 -29.62 -9.68 -16.20
N GLU A 141 -28.54 -8.91 -16.16
CA GLU A 141 -28.33 -7.83 -17.14
C GLU A 141 -28.23 -8.37 -18.57
N GLY A 142 -28.86 -7.67 -19.50
CA GLY A 142 -28.62 -7.88 -20.93
C GLY A 142 -27.18 -7.51 -21.31
N PRO A 143 -26.66 -8.00 -22.45
CA PRO A 143 -25.25 -7.84 -22.84
C PRO A 143 -24.80 -6.37 -22.97
N GLY A 144 -25.71 -5.48 -23.40
CA GLY A 144 -25.43 -4.04 -23.46
C GLY A 144 -25.32 -3.39 -22.07
N ALA A 145 -26.19 -3.77 -21.14
CA ALA A 145 -26.14 -3.31 -19.75
C ALA A 145 -24.88 -3.84 -19.05
N TYR A 146 -24.52 -5.11 -19.28
CA TYR A 146 -23.28 -5.69 -18.78
C TYR A 146 -22.02 -4.89 -19.21
N LEU A 147 -21.91 -4.55 -20.50
CA LEU A 147 -20.80 -3.73 -21.00
C LEU A 147 -20.80 -2.33 -20.38
N ALA A 148 -21.97 -1.70 -20.24
CA ALA A 148 -22.09 -0.41 -19.59
C ALA A 148 -21.68 -0.48 -18.11
N SER A 149 -22.08 -1.53 -17.40
CA SER A 149 -21.72 -1.79 -16.00
C SER A 149 -20.23 -2.03 -15.83
N LEU A 150 -19.58 -2.76 -16.75
CA LEU A 150 -18.12 -2.95 -16.76
C LEU A 150 -17.38 -1.62 -16.96
N VAL A 151 -17.76 -0.83 -17.96
CA VAL A 151 -17.09 0.44 -18.26
C VAL A 151 -17.34 1.46 -17.15
N GLY A 152 -18.59 1.63 -16.74
CA GLY A 152 -18.96 2.53 -15.64
C GLY A 152 -18.31 2.13 -14.33
N GLY A 153 -18.31 0.83 -14.00
CA GLY A 153 -17.67 0.28 -12.82
C GLY A 153 -16.16 0.50 -12.86
N ALA A 154 -15.51 0.33 -14.00
CA ALA A 154 -14.09 0.61 -14.17
C ALA A 154 -13.77 2.10 -13.95
N LEU A 155 -14.55 3.02 -14.52
CA LEU A 155 -14.35 4.47 -14.36
C LEU A 155 -14.49 4.90 -12.89
N VAL A 156 -15.56 4.44 -12.23
CA VAL A 156 -15.81 4.71 -10.81
C VAL A 156 -14.70 4.12 -9.94
N SER A 157 -14.20 2.93 -10.28
CA SER A 157 -13.10 2.27 -9.59
C SER A 157 -11.77 3.00 -9.76
N VAL A 158 -11.49 3.57 -10.94
CA VAL A 158 -10.31 4.39 -11.15
C VAL A 158 -10.38 5.65 -10.29
N LEU A 159 -11.54 6.30 -10.23
CA LEU A 159 -11.73 7.49 -9.41
C LEU A 159 -11.54 7.19 -7.91
N TRP A 160 -12.21 6.17 -7.38
CA TRP A 160 -12.04 5.76 -5.99
C TRP A 160 -10.64 5.23 -5.68
N GLY A 161 -10.08 4.46 -6.61
CA GLY A 161 -8.72 3.96 -6.52
C GLY A 161 -7.68 5.07 -6.51
N ALA A 162 -7.92 6.18 -7.22
CA ALA A 162 -7.07 7.35 -7.17
C ALA A 162 -7.21 8.07 -5.82
N ILE A 163 -8.43 8.31 -5.33
CA ILE A 163 -8.68 8.96 -4.04
C ILE A 163 -8.01 8.18 -2.90
N VAL A 164 -8.24 6.87 -2.81
CA VAL A 164 -7.62 6.02 -1.79
C VAL A 164 -6.12 5.87 -2.05
N GLY A 165 -5.73 5.81 -3.31
CA GLY A 165 -4.33 5.73 -3.75
C GLY A 165 -3.48 6.92 -3.33
N LEU A 166 -4.05 8.10 -3.12
CA LEU A 166 -3.33 9.25 -2.55
C LEU A 166 -2.84 8.94 -1.12
N PHE A 167 -3.70 8.37 -0.28
CA PHE A 167 -3.35 7.99 1.10
C PHE A 167 -2.36 6.84 1.14
N VAL A 168 -2.61 5.79 0.34
CA VAL A 168 -1.71 4.63 0.25
C VAL A 168 -0.34 5.02 -0.33
N GLY A 169 -0.33 5.86 -1.36
CA GLY A 169 0.88 6.43 -1.95
C GLY A 169 1.66 7.26 -0.94
N ALA A 170 0.98 8.11 -0.16
CA ALA A 170 1.61 8.92 0.88
C ALA A 170 2.23 8.05 2.00
N ALA A 171 1.50 7.03 2.46
CA ALA A 171 2.01 6.07 3.44
C ALA A 171 3.26 5.33 2.92
N ASN A 172 3.24 4.90 1.66
CA ASN A 172 4.38 4.23 1.03
C ASN A 172 5.60 5.16 0.87
N ALA A 173 5.36 6.41 0.50
CA ALA A 173 6.39 7.43 0.38
C ALA A 173 7.02 7.78 1.74
N LEU A 174 6.19 7.90 2.78
CA LEU A 174 6.64 8.18 4.14
C LEU A 174 7.48 7.03 4.71
N ALA A 175 7.01 5.79 4.55
CA ALA A 175 7.78 4.61 4.94
C ALA A 175 9.17 4.58 4.27
N ARG A 176 9.22 4.96 2.99
CA ARG A 176 10.48 5.02 2.23
C ARG A 176 11.42 6.12 2.71
N ARG A 177 10.88 7.27 3.14
CA ARG A 177 11.66 8.37 3.71
C ARG A 177 12.29 7.94 5.05
N ILE A 178 11.49 7.39 5.95
CA ILE A 178 11.95 6.91 7.27
C ILE A 178 13.07 5.88 7.10
N SER A 179 12.91 4.94 6.16
CA SER A 179 13.92 3.90 5.89
C SER A 179 15.24 4.45 5.34
N ARG A 180 15.23 5.61 4.67
CA ARG A 180 16.46 6.26 4.19
C ARG A 180 17.16 7.04 5.29
N ASP A 181 16.39 7.77 6.10
CA ASP A 181 16.94 8.57 7.19
C ASP A 181 17.61 7.65 8.24
N ALA A 182 17.06 6.46 8.48
CA ALA A 182 17.64 5.45 9.36
C ALA A 182 18.93 4.78 8.83
N ALA A 183 19.20 4.86 7.51
CA ALA A 183 20.39 4.27 6.89
C ALA A 183 21.56 5.26 6.75
N ALA A 184 21.35 6.55 7.02
CA ALA A 184 22.38 7.59 7.01
C ALA A 184 23.32 7.67 8.25
N PRO A 185 22.94 7.27 9.48
CA PRO A 185 23.70 7.61 10.70
C PRO A 185 25.00 6.82 10.91
N GLU A 186 25.28 5.74 10.16
CA GLU A 186 26.52 4.96 10.33
C GLU A 186 27.74 5.50 9.55
N SER A 187 27.56 6.47 8.64
CA SER A 187 28.67 7.01 7.83
C SER A 187 29.46 8.15 8.49
N GLY A 188 29.13 8.52 9.74
CA GLY A 188 29.67 9.70 10.43
C GLY A 188 30.48 9.41 11.70
N ASN A 189 30.74 8.15 12.04
CA ASN A 189 31.49 7.78 13.25
C ASN A 189 32.92 7.30 12.95
N ASP A 190 33.50 7.75 11.83
CA ASP A 190 34.96 7.77 11.66
C ASP A 190 35.51 8.92 12.50
N LEU A 191 35.96 8.56 13.70
CA LEU A 191 36.66 9.43 14.65
C LEU A 191 37.93 10.08 14.02
N PRO A 192 38.38 11.22 14.56
CA PRO A 192 39.43 12.04 13.95
C PRO A 192 40.74 11.28 13.88
N ALA A 193 41.42 11.34 12.73
CA ALA A 193 42.82 11.00 12.64
C ALA A 193 43.61 11.97 13.54
N GLU A 194 43.84 11.54 14.77
CA GLU A 194 45.03 11.90 15.53
C GLU A 194 46.22 11.66 14.60
N ASN A 195 46.78 12.75 14.06
CA ASN A 195 48.15 12.73 13.60
C ASN A 195 48.92 13.80 14.37
N GLU A 196 49.03 13.54 15.68
CA GLU A 196 50.13 13.98 16.51
C GLU A 196 51.45 13.39 15.95
N SER A 197 52.02 14.00 14.90
CA SER A 197 53.36 13.62 14.44
C SER A 197 54.13 14.76 13.76
N SER A 198 54.01 15.99 14.28
CA SER A 198 54.74 17.16 13.77
C SER A 198 55.36 18.02 14.89
N ILE A 199 55.89 17.40 15.94
CA ILE A 199 56.72 18.09 16.98
C ILE A 199 57.98 17.27 17.33
N ALA A 200 58.56 16.55 16.37
CA ALA A 200 59.79 15.79 16.63
C ALA A 200 60.80 15.84 15.48
N GLU A 201 61.02 17.00 14.83
CA GLU A 201 62.20 17.13 13.95
C GLU A 201 62.59 18.59 13.67
N THR A 202 63.01 19.36 14.67
CA THR A 202 63.82 20.59 14.43
C THR A 202 64.64 21.03 15.64
N VAL A 203 65.32 20.09 16.30
CA VAL A 203 66.42 20.40 17.22
C VAL A 203 67.57 19.47 16.90
N THR A 204 68.40 19.86 15.93
CA THR A 204 69.87 19.65 15.87
C THR A 204 70.38 19.92 14.46
N ALA A 205 70.84 21.14 14.21
CA ALA A 205 71.90 21.40 13.23
C ALA A 205 72.50 22.79 13.51
N GLN A 206 73.48 22.82 14.40
CA GLN A 206 74.48 23.88 14.49
C GLN A 206 75.85 23.19 14.42
N PRO A 207 76.69 23.62 13.47
CA PRO A 207 78.04 24.04 13.85
C PRO A 207 78.27 25.54 13.60
#